data_AF-A0A534BEI8-F1
#
_entry.id   AF-A0A534BEI8-F1
#
_cell.length_a   1.000
_cell.length_b   1.000
_cell.length_c   1.000
_cell.angle_alpha   90.00
_cell.angle_beta   90.00
_cell.angle_gamma   90.00
#
_symmetry.space_group_name_H-M   'P 1'
#
loop_
_entity.id
_entity.type
_entity.pdbx_description
1 polymer ?
#
loop_
_entity_poly.entity_id
_entity_poly.type
_entity_poly.pdbx_seq_one_letter_code
_entity_poly.pdbx_strand_id
1 'polypeptide(L)'
;MAAILTPSRLIVVAGLALGLAACNKLGSGQDEMSWARAALERNDRIEVVAADQQTSTFTVRLKDTGELRTLRADQIVGGPPPATGREAKAGAQAASAPESTPPQPVPPAAQTVTPSVAANAQSSPGVAASGEPAAPPEPPAAQPAQRGEQAAPPPGGRVLRSGPGYTISAPSRATPVAARVEREPSTTSAAIERRHDPIICQGARLLHIDNRNLEFDGDAVTAEDGCEIHITNSHISARGVGVTARSAQVHIENSQIEGDSASIDASDGAQVYAASSRFKGMNRTFDNSSFHDLGGNVWN
;
A
#
# COMPACT_ATOMS: atom_id res chain seq x y z
N MET A 1 61.37 5.98 56.94
CA MET A 1 62.27 5.82 55.77
C MET A 1 61.45 6.04 54.52
N ALA A 2 61.88 6.93 53.63
CA ALA A 2 61.18 7.23 52.39
C ALA A 2 61.84 6.51 51.21
N ALA A 3 61.05 5.98 50.28
CA ALA A 3 61.51 5.49 49.00
C ALA A 3 61.09 6.48 47.91
N ILE A 4 62.08 7.02 47.20
CA ILE A 4 61.92 7.97 46.10
C ILE A 4 61.94 7.19 44.80
N LEU A 5 61.02 7.47 43.86
CA LEU A 5 61.20 7.23 42.42
C LEU A 5 60.12 7.96 41.59
N THR A 6 60.50 9.12 41.07
CA THR A 6 59.91 9.79 39.88
C THR A 6 60.84 9.54 38.67
N PRO A 7 60.58 10.11 37.48
CA PRO A 7 59.36 10.13 36.67
C PRO A 7 59.60 9.60 35.23
N SER A 8 58.57 9.28 34.44
CA SER A 8 58.69 9.26 32.97
C SER A 8 57.37 9.36 32.18
N ARG A 9 57.18 10.54 31.56
CA ARG A 9 56.66 10.80 30.20
C ARG A 9 55.68 9.79 29.56
N LEU A 10 54.41 10.18 29.47
CA LEU A 10 53.60 10.05 28.24
C LEU A 10 52.54 11.17 28.25
N ILE A 11 52.81 12.27 27.55
CA ILE A 11 52.29 12.61 26.21
C ILE A 11 50.80 12.98 26.23
N VAL A 12 50.57 14.25 25.89
CA VAL A 12 49.26 14.88 25.70
C VAL A 12 48.54 14.28 24.49
N VAL A 13 47.33 13.76 24.70
CA VAL A 13 46.26 13.72 23.67
C VAL A 13 44.96 14.21 24.30
N ALA A 14 44.91 15.51 24.60
CA ALA A 14 43.64 16.19 24.85
C ALA A 14 43.11 16.69 23.51
N GLY A 15 42.09 16.01 22.94
CA GLY A 15 41.50 16.46 21.68
C GLY A 15 40.82 15.40 20.83
N LEU A 16 39.80 14.70 21.36
CA LEU A 16 38.77 14.05 20.51
C LEU A 16 37.46 13.78 21.29
N ALA A 17 36.84 14.83 21.83
CA ALA A 17 35.61 14.74 22.64
C ALA A 17 34.54 15.79 22.28
N LEU A 18 34.49 16.20 21.01
CA LEU A 18 33.52 17.13 20.45
C LEU A 18 33.09 16.60 19.07
N GLY A 19 31.92 15.94 18.98
CA GLY A 19 31.48 15.34 17.71
C GLY A 19 30.19 14.50 17.70
N LEU A 20 29.45 14.38 18.79
CA LEU A 20 28.21 13.58 18.85
C LEU A 20 26.95 14.37 19.28
N ALA A 21 27.01 15.71 19.20
CA ALA A 21 25.90 16.60 19.55
C ALA A 21 25.25 17.24 18.30
N ALA A 22 25.01 16.46 17.23
CA ALA A 22 24.49 16.98 15.96
C ALA A 22 23.56 16.02 15.17
N CYS A 23 22.88 15.07 15.83
CA CYS A 23 21.88 14.19 15.18
C CYS A 23 20.43 14.43 15.67
N ASN A 24 20.13 15.61 16.20
CA ASN A 24 18.79 15.96 16.72
C ASN A 24 18.25 17.27 16.12
N LYS A 25 18.61 17.55 14.86
CA LYS A 25 18.05 18.69 14.10
C LYS A 25 17.42 18.23 12.80
N LEU A 26 16.41 17.35 12.91
CA LEU A 26 15.43 17.11 11.85
C LEU A 26 14.61 18.39 11.64
N GLY A 27 15.16 19.34 10.89
CA GLY A 27 14.41 20.41 10.24
C GLY A 27 13.86 19.90 8.91
N SER A 28 13.00 18.89 8.94
CA SER A 28 12.67 18.00 7.81
C SER A 28 12.18 18.67 6.52
N GLY A 29 11.74 19.93 6.55
CA GLY A 29 11.35 20.67 5.35
C GLY A 29 12.43 21.55 4.69
N GLN A 30 13.50 21.95 5.40
CA GLN A 30 14.53 22.82 4.78
C GLN A 30 15.49 22.04 3.87
N ASP A 31 15.90 20.85 4.30
CA ASP A 31 16.79 19.99 3.52
C ASP A 31 16.09 19.50 2.24
N GLU A 32 14.79 19.18 2.32
CA GLU A 32 13.95 18.74 1.19
C GLU A 32 13.91 19.79 0.07
N MET A 33 13.62 21.06 0.37
CA MET A 33 13.61 22.14 -0.62
C MET A 33 14.98 22.38 -1.26
N SER A 34 16.07 22.17 -0.51
CA SER A 34 17.44 22.29 -1.04
C SER A 34 17.77 21.15 -2.02
N TRP A 35 17.36 19.91 -1.68
CA TRP A 35 17.51 18.73 -2.52
C TRP A 35 16.66 18.82 -3.79
N ALA A 36 15.40 19.25 -3.66
CA ALA A 36 14.45 19.37 -4.76
C ALA A 36 14.92 20.40 -5.81
N ARG A 37 15.44 21.56 -5.37
CA ARG A 37 16.10 22.53 -6.27
C ARG A 37 17.27 21.88 -7.01
N ALA A 38 18.18 21.23 -6.29
CA ALA A 38 19.34 20.57 -6.90
C ALA A 38 18.97 19.43 -7.84
N ALA A 39 17.81 18.78 -7.63
CA ALA A 39 17.28 17.76 -8.54
C ALA A 39 16.72 18.38 -9.84
N LEU A 40 16.00 19.49 -9.75
CA LEU A 40 15.48 20.22 -10.92
C LEU A 40 16.62 20.85 -11.75
N GLU A 41 17.64 21.41 -11.10
CA GLU A 41 18.80 22.03 -11.76
C GLU A 41 19.69 21.02 -12.52
N ARG A 42 19.59 19.72 -12.21
CA ARG A 42 20.25 18.65 -13.00
C ARG A 42 19.56 18.34 -14.33
N ASN A 43 18.40 18.93 -14.62
CA ASN A 43 17.66 18.70 -15.87
C ASN A 43 17.80 19.89 -16.81
N ASP A 44 18.66 19.76 -17.82
CA ASP A 44 18.96 20.83 -18.79
C ASP A 44 17.73 21.40 -19.52
N ARG A 45 16.62 20.66 -19.58
CA ARG A 45 15.37 21.07 -20.25
C ARG A 45 14.48 21.97 -19.39
N ILE A 46 14.82 22.16 -18.11
CA ILE A 46 14.02 22.88 -17.12
C ILE A 46 14.83 24.08 -16.58
N GLU A 47 14.12 25.15 -16.22
CA GLU A 47 14.66 26.35 -15.57
C GLU A 47 13.78 26.69 -14.36
N VAL A 48 14.36 26.85 -13.17
CA VAL A 48 13.61 27.23 -11.96
C VAL A 48 13.45 28.75 -11.93
N VAL A 49 12.23 29.24 -12.16
CA VAL A 49 11.91 30.69 -12.22
C VAL A 49 11.62 31.25 -10.83
N ALA A 50 10.95 30.48 -9.97
CA ALA A 50 10.68 30.85 -8.59
C ALA A 50 10.63 29.60 -7.69
N ALA A 51 10.89 29.80 -6.40
CA ALA A 51 10.73 28.78 -5.36
C ALA A 51 10.12 29.43 -4.12
N ASP A 52 9.00 28.89 -3.64
CA ASP A 52 8.32 29.32 -2.42
C ASP A 52 8.51 28.29 -1.31
N GLN A 53 9.15 28.73 -0.22
CA GLN A 53 9.45 27.90 0.95
C GLN A 53 8.25 27.75 1.89
N GLN A 54 7.22 28.59 1.81
CA GLN A 54 6.03 28.48 2.67
C GLN A 54 5.06 27.41 2.16
N THR A 55 4.97 27.24 0.84
CA THR A 55 4.09 26.23 0.20
C THR A 55 4.84 25.01 -0.32
N SER A 56 6.16 24.96 -0.16
CA SER A 56 7.06 23.95 -0.75
C SER A 56 6.85 23.76 -2.26
N THR A 57 6.73 24.88 -3.00
CA THR A 57 6.48 24.86 -4.45
C THR A 57 7.62 25.49 -5.27
N PHE A 58 7.79 24.98 -6.48
CA PHE A 58 8.70 25.48 -7.50
C PHE A 58 7.90 25.87 -8.74
N THR A 59 8.06 27.11 -9.21
CA THR A 59 7.61 27.51 -10.55
C THR A 59 8.75 27.25 -11.52
N VAL A 60 8.58 26.23 -12.36
CA VAL A 60 9.56 25.82 -13.36
C VAL A 60 9.09 26.20 -14.76
N ARG A 61 10.06 26.53 -15.63
CA ARG A 61 9.85 26.77 -17.05
C ARG A 61 10.47 25.64 -17.85
N LEU A 62 9.71 25.08 -18.79
CA LEU A 62 10.26 24.14 -19.76
C LEU A 62 10.94 24.95 -20.87
N LYS A 63 12.24 24.76 -21.09
CA LYS A 63 13.02 25.54 -22.08
C LYS A 63 12.55 25.29 -23.52
N ASP A 64 12.07 24.08 -23.81
CA ASP A 64 11.63 23.67 -25.14
C ASP A 64 10.32 24.36 -25.58
N THR A 65 9.39 24.59 -24.64
CA THR A 65 8.04 25.14 -24.93
C THR A 65 7.83 26.55 -24.38
N GLY A 66 8.69 27.00 -23.45
CA GLY A 66 8.52 28.22 -22.69
C GLY A 66 7.41 28.17 -21.62
N GLU A 67 6.72 27.03 -21.49
CA GLU A 67 5.58 26.82 -20.57
C GLU A 67 6.01 26.87 -19.10
N LEU A 68 5.22 27.55 -18.26
CA LEU A 68 5.41 27.59 -16.81
C LEU A 68 4.53 26.54 -16.13
N ARG A 69 5.09 25.80 -15.17
CA ARG A 69 4.39 24.83 -14.33
C ARG A 69 4.77 25.01 -12.86
N THR A 70 3.81 24.81 -11.98
CA THR A 70 4.05 24.75 -10.53
C THR A 70 4.15 23.29 -10.10
N LEU A 71 5.26 22.91 -9.49
CA LEU A 71 5.51 21.59 -8.91
C LEU A 71 5.64 21.72 -7.40
N ARG A 72 5.21 20.72 -6.63
CA ARG A 72 5.53 20.64 -5.19
C ARG A 72 6.77 19.81 -4.94
N ALA A 73 7.44 20.02 -3.81
CA ALA A 73 8.63 19.26 -3.40
C ALA A 73 8.36 17.75 -3.35
N ASP A 74 7.21 17.33 -2.80
CA ASP A 74 6.76 15.93 -2.72
C ASP A 74 6.55 15.26 -4.08
N GLN A 75 6.44 16.03 -5.16
CA GLN A 75 6.21 15.53 -6.52
C GLN A 75 7.52 15.37 -7.33
N ILE A 76 8.66 15.74 -6.77
CA ILE A 76 9.97 15.70 -7.45
C ILE A 76 10.68 14.40 -7.08
N VAL A 77 10.56 13.38 -7.94
CA VAL A 77 11.22 12.09 -7.73
C VAL A 77 12.60 12.07 -8.40
N GLY A 78 13.66 11.89 -7.60
CA GLY A 78 15.03 11.77 -8.09
C GLY A 78 15.42 10.32 -8.38
N GLY A 79 15.35 9.90 -9.65
CA GLY A 79 15.92 8.62 -10.07
C GLY A 79 17.47 8.65 -10.11
N PRO A 80 18.16 7.53 -9.84
CA PRO A 80 19.59 7.43 -10.12
C PRO A 80 19.84 7.64 -11.62
N PRO A 81 20.97 8.26 -12.03
CA PRO A 81 21.29 8.40 -13.44
C PRO A 81 21.35 7.02 -14.10
N PRO A 82 20.75 6.83 -15.29
CA PRO A 82 20.76 5.52 -15.94
C PRO A 82 22.21 5.10 -16.17
N ALA A 83 22.56 3.93 -15.63
CA ALA A 83 23.91 3.39 -15.72
C ALA A 83 24.23 3.04 -17.18
N THR A 84 24.83 3.98 -17.90
CA THR A 84 25.32 3.77 -19.26
C THR A 84 26.49 2.79 -19.23
N GLY A 85 26.17 1.50 -19.41
CA GLY A 85 27.12 0.44 -19.68
C GLY A 85 27.72 -0.24 -18.45
N ARG A 86 27.05 -1.29 -17.96
CA ARG A 86 27.78 -2.51 -17.56
C ARG A 86 26.93 -3.75 -17.75
N GLU A 87 27.47 -4.70 -18.53
CA GLU A 87 26.84 -5.99 -18.81
C GLU A 87 26.59 -6.80 -17.53
N ALA A 88 25.50 -7.58 -17.57
CA ALA A 88 25.18 -8.54 -16.53
C ALA A 88 26.26 -9.61 -16.40
N LYS A 89 26.61 -9.97 -15.16
CA LYS A 89 27.17 -11.28 -14.87
C LYS A 89 26.53 -11.86 -13.63
N ALA A 90 25.63 -12.82 -13.85
CA ALA A 90 25.08 -13.64 -12.78
C ALA A 90 26.21 -14.42 -12.11
N GLY A 91 26.22 -14.41 -10.77
CA GLY A 91 27.15 -15.16 -9.95
C GLY A 91 26.42 -15.69 -8.73
N ALA A 92 25.98 -16.95 -8.80
CA ALA A 92 25.39 -17.62 -7.66
C ALA A 92 26.46 -17.93 -6.62
N GLN A 93 26.17 -17.70 -5.34
CA GLN A 93 26.90 -18.32 -4.24
C GLN A 93 25.95 -18.64 -3.11
N ALA A 94 26.02 -19.89 -2.64
CA ALA A 94 25.09 -20.47 -1.69
C ALA A 94 25.73 -20.60 -0.30
N ALA A 95 24.85 -20.67 0.70
CA ALA A 95 25.02 -21.37 1.98
C ALA A 95 26.28 -21.11 2.83
N SER A 96 26.04 -20.49 3.98
CA SER A 96 26.66 -20.89 5.25
C SER A 96 25.67 -20.57 6.38
N ALA A 97 25.15 -21.60 7.04
CA ALA A 97 24.42 -21.46 8.30
C ALA A 97 25.40 -21.55 9.47
N PRO A 98 25.05 -20.96 10.62
CA PRO A 98 25.31 -21.62 11.88
C PRO A 98 24.06 -21.75 12.75
N GLU A 99 23.87 -22.97 13.26
CA GLU A 99 22.91 -23.35 14.28
C GLU A 99 23.33 -22.85 15.66
N SER A 100 22.41 -22.27 16.46
CA SER A 100 22.61 -22.04 17.91
C SER A 100 21.30 -21.71 18.65
N THR A 101 20.76 -22.74 19.31
CA THR A 101 20.14 -22.70 20.67
C THR A 101 18.96 -21.75 20.98
N PRO A 102 17.76 -22.26 21.32
CA PRO A 102 16.65 -21.46 21.83
C PRO A 102 16.75 -21.20 23.36
N PRO A 103 16.50 -19.96 23.84
CA PRO A 103 16.30 -19.69 25.27
C PRO A 103 14.88 -20.06 25.74
N GLN A 104 14.76 -20.54 26.99
CA GLN A 104 13.50 -20.93 27.62
C GLN A 104 12.59 -19.74 27.98
N PRO A 105 11.26 -19.95 28.06
CA PRO A 105 10.31 -18.93 28.49
C PRO A 105 10.39 -18.66 30.00
N VAL A 106 10.38 -17.39 30.40
CA VAL A 106 10.25 -16.94 31.79
C VAL A 106 8.77 -16.58 32.05
N PRO A 107 8.14 -17.06 33.14
CA PRO A 107 6.73 -16.77 33.41
C PRO A 107 6.49 -15.30 33.80
N PRO A 108 5.36 -14.68 33.39
CA PRO A 108 5.05 -13.29 33.72
C PRO A 108 4.65 -13.11 35.19
N ALA A 109 5.16 -12.04 35.80
CA ALA A 109 4.72 -11.60 37.12
C ALA A 109 3.32 -10.96 37.05
N ALA A 110 2.44 -11.32 37.98
CA ALA A 110 1.09 -10.76 38.06
C ALA A 110 1.13 -9.27 38.40
N GLN A 111 0.47 -8.44 37.59
CA GLN A 111 0.15 -7.05 37.93
C GLN A 111 -1.34 -6.92 38.23
N THR A 112 -1.66 -6.64 39.48
CA THR A 112 -3.02 -6.40 39.96
C THR A 112 -3.43 -4.97 39.62
N VAL A 113 -4.19 -4.76 38.55
CA VAL A 113 -4.82 -3.45 38.24
C VAL A 113 -6.28 -3.46 38.69
N THR A 114 -6.57 -2.65 39.71
CA THR A 114 -7.94 -2.37 40.18
C THR A 114 -8.68 -1.44 39.22
N PRO A 115 -9.89 -1.79 38.73
CA PRO A 115 -10.71 -0.87 37.97
C PRO A 115 -11.33 0.17 38.90
N SER A 116 -11.01 1.45 38.67
CA SER A 116 -11.66 2.57 39.36
C SER A 116 -12.88 3.03 38.56
N VAL A 117 -14.07 2.92 39.16
CA VAL A 117 -15.34 3.30 38.53
C VAL A 117 -15.57 4.80 38.68
N ALA A 118 -15.61 5.53 37.56
CA ALA A 118 -16.09 6.91 37.50
C ALA A 118 -17.30 7.00 36.55
N ALA A 119 -18.46 6.59 37.05
CA ALA A 119 -19.72 6.89 36.38
C ALA A 119 -20.03 8.39 36.56
N ASN A 120 -20.27 9.10 35.46
CA ASN A 120 -20.88 10.43 35.53
C ASN A 120 -22.04 10.52 34.52
N ALA A 121 -23.22 10.13 35.00
CA ALA A 121 -24.48 10.39 34.30
C ALA A 121 -25.03 11.75 34.76
N GLN A 122 -25.22 12.67 33.82
CA GLN A 122 -25.99 13.89 34.05
C GLN A 122 -27.08 14.01 32.97
N SER A 123 -28.28 14.37 33.42
CA SER A 123 -29.52 14.10 32.70
C SER A 123 -30.23 15.38 32.26
N SER A 124 -30.99 15.25 31.16
CA SER A 124 -32.24 15.98 30.88
C SER A 124 -32.17 17.49 30.53
N PRO A 125 -33.26 18.09 29.98
CA PRO A 125 -34.40 17.51 29.25
C PRO A 125 -34.67 18.16 27.88
N GLY A 126 -35.50 17.50 27.05
CA GLY A 126 -35.82 17.91 25.68
C GLY A 126 -36.90 18.98 25.47
N VAL A 127 -37.32 19.13 24.21
CA VAL A 127 -38.55 19.82 23.75
C VAL A 127 -39.16 19.00 22.60
N ALA A 128 -40.49 19.00 22.47
CA ALA A 128 -41.26 18.18 21.53
C ALA A 128 -41.80 18.99 20.32
N ALA A 129 -42.02 18.29 19.19
CA ALA A 129 -43.07 18.51 18.17
C ALA A 129 -42.91 17.44 17.07
N SER A 130 -43.82 16.47 16.86
CA SER A 130 -45.15 16.57 16.22
C SER A 130 -45.09 16.75 14.69
N GLY A 131 -45.45 15.71 13.90
CA GLY A 131 -45.47 15.81 12.42
C GLY A 131 -45.68 14.51 11.61
N GLU A 132 -46.77 13.79 11.85
CA GLU A 132 -47.36 12.74 10.98
C GLU A 132 -48.73 13.29 10.46
N PRO A 133 -49.38 12.86 9.34
CA PRO A 133 -49.14 11.79 8.34
C PRO A 133 -48.73 12.37 6.94
N ALA A 134 -48.84 11.75 5.73
CA ALA A 134 -49.54 10.55 5.25
C ALA A 134 -48.98 9.97 3.92
N ALA A 135 -49.48 8.78 3.54
CA ALA A 135 -49.45 8.16 2.20
C ALA A 135 -50.75 7.31 2.03
N PRO A 136 -51.06 6.67 0.88
CA PRO A 136 -50.76 6.93 -0.54
C PRO A 136 -52.08 7.23 -1.34
N PRO A 137 -52.15 7.14 -2.69
CA PRO A 137 -52.48 5.84 -3.32
C PRO A 137 -51.90 5.55 -4.74
N GLU A 138 -51.77 4.25 -5.04
CA GLU A 138 -51.70 3.59 -6.37
C GLU A 138 -53.13 3.18 -6.84
N PRO A 139 -53.36 2.52 -8.00
CA PRO A 139 -52.82 2.65 -9.37
C PRO A 139 -54.02 2.87 -10.37
N PRO A 140 -53.98 2.55 -11.70
CA PRO A 140 -54.05 1.16 -12.17
C PRO A 140 -53.25 0.84 -13.46
N ALA A 141 -53.20 -0.45 -13.79
CA ALA A 141 -52.42 -1.04 -14.88
C ALA A 141 -53.01 -0.85 -16.29
N ALA A 142 -52.16 -0.99 -17.31
CA ALA A 142 -52.53 -1.46 -18.65
C ALA A 142 -51.37 -2.20 -19.33
N GLN A 143 -51.41 -3.54 -19.34
CA GLN A 143 -50.81 -4.33 -20.43
C GLN A 143 -51.83 -4.42 -21.58
N PRO A 144 -51.37 -4.60 -22.82
CA PRO A 144 -51.57 -5.93 -23.39
C PRO A 144 -50.35 -6.48 -24.14
N ALA A 145 -50.30 -7.81 -24.23
CA ALA A 145 -49.25 -8.54 -24.92
C ALA A 145 -49.33 -8.39 -26.45
N GLN A 146 -48.17 -8.52 -27.12
CA GLN A 146 -48.14 -9.15 -28.44
C GLN A 146 -47.10 -10.28 -28.48
N ARG A 147 -47.64 -11.50 -28.65
CA ARG A 147 -46.90 -12.72 -28.98
C ARG A 147 -46.48 -12.62 -30.46
N GLY A 148 -45.26 -12.19 -30.70
CA GLY A 148 -44.60 -12.26 -32.01
C GLY A 148 -43.77 -13.53 -32.14
N GLU A 149 -44.42 -14.66 -32.39
CA GLU A 149 -43.73 -15.93 -32.59
C GLU A 149 -43.14 -15.98 -34.01
N GLN A 150 -41.86 -15.61 -34.13
CA GLN A 150 -41.16 -15.60 -35.42
C GLN A 150 -39.82 -16.32 -35.28
N ALA A 151 -39.80 -17.57 -35.76
CA ALA A 151 -38.65 -18.46 -35.70
C ALA A 151 -37.44 -17.85 -36.42
N ALA A 152 -36.28 -17.88 -35.77
CA ALA A 152 -35.01 -17.35 -36.28
C ALA A 152 -33.93 -18.45 -36.39
N PRO A 153 -33.00 -18.34 -37.36
CA PRO A 153 -32.12 -19.44 -37.80
C PRO A 153 -30.93 -19.73 -36.85
N PRO A 154 -30.20 -20.85 -37.06
CA PRO A 154 -29.10 -21.30 -36.20
C PRO A 154 -27.93 -20.30 -36.02
N PRO A 155 -27.10 -20.48 -34.98
CA PRO A 155 -26.12 -19.49 -34.54
C PRO A 155 -24.89 -19.41 -35.45
N GLY A 156 -24.92 -18.47 -36.40
CA GLY A 156 -23.75 -18.01 -37.15
C GLY A 156 -23.47 -16.53 -36.84
N GLY A 157 -22.21 -16.20 -36.50
CA GLY A 157 -21.78 -14.81 -36.33
C GLY A 157 -22.00 -14.00 -37.60
N ARG A 158 -22.65 -12.84 -37.49
CA ARG A 158 -23.05 -12.05 -38.66
C ARG A 158 -21.82 -11.34 -39.25
N VAL A 159 -21.35 -11.82 -40.41
CA VAL A 159 -20.33 -11.13 -41.20
C VAL A 159 -20.91 -9.80 -41.69
N LEU A 160 -20.28 -8.69 -41.33
CA LEU A 160 -20.75 -7.34 -41.68
C LEU A 160 -20.27 -6.90 -43.06
N ARG A 161 -19.09 -7.35 -43.48
CA ARG A 161 -18.54 -7.15 -44.83
C ARG A 161 -17.45 -8.19 -45.11
N SER A 162 -17.39 -8.68 -46.34
CA SER A 162 -16.30 -9.52 -46.84
C SER A 162 -15.85 -9.01 -48.21
N GLY A 163 -14.55 -9.09 -48.48
CA GLY A 163 -13.93 -8.74 -49.75
C GLY A 163 -12.62 -9.52 -49.95
N PRO A 164 -12.02 -9.48 -51.15
CA PRO A 164 -10.77 -10.18 -51.40
C PRO A 164 -9.66 -9.66 -50.47
N GLY A 165 -9.29 -10.48 -49.49
CA GLY A 165 -8.25 -10.18 -48.50
C GLY A 165 -8.73 -9.83 -47.09
N TYR A 166 -10.03 -9.64 -46.82
CA TYR A 166 -10.51 -9.39 -45.44
C TYR A 166 -11.99 -9.75 -45.19
N THR A 167 -12.28 -10.06 -43.92
CA THR A 167 -13.64 -10.27 -43.40
C THR A 167 -13.80 -9.51 -42.09
N ILE A 168 -14.86 -8.71 -41.96
CA ILE A 168 -15.19 -7.99 -40.72
C ILE A 168 -16.38 -8.70 -40.06
N SER A 169 -16.14 -9.30 -38.91
CA SER A 169 -17.14 -9.96 -38.07
C SER A 169 -17.43 -9.11 -36.84
N ALA A 170 -18.71 -8.92 -36.50
CA ALA A 170 -19.07 -8.36 -35.20
C ALA A 170 -18.83 -9.41 -34.10
N PRO A 171 -18.32 -9.04 -32.91
CA PRO A 171 -18.38 -9.91 -31.76
C PRO A 171 -19.86 -10.10 -31.38
N SER A 172 -20.37 -11.33 -31.52
CA SER A 172 -21.70 -11.67 -31.01
C SER A 172 -21.75 -11.40 -29.52
N ARG A 173 -22.56 -10.43 -29.09
CA ARG A 173 -22.84 -10.17 -27.67
C ARG A 173 -23.63 -11.36 -27.13
N ALA A 174 -22.91 -12.38 -26.65
CA ALA A 174 -23.51 -13.56 -26.07
C ALA A 174 -24.30 -13.16 -24.82
N THR A 175 -25.62 -13.29 -24.89
CA THR A 175 -26.50 -13.20 -23.71
C THR A 175 -26.25 -14.45 -22.87
N PRO A 176 -25.69 -14.35 -21.65
CA PRO A 176 -25.49 -15.54 -20.82
C PRO A 176 -26.86 -16.05 -20.34
N VAL A 177 -27.20 -17.28 -20.72
CA VAL A 177 -28.32 -18.02 -20.14
C VAL A 177 -28.01 -18.25 -18.65
N ALA A 178 -29.03 -18.14 -17.80
CA ALA A 178 -28.86 -18.12 -16.35
C ALA A 178 -28.24 -19.41 -15.79
N ALA A 179 -26.98 -19.31 -15.35
CA ALA A 179 -26.41 -20.15 -14.31
C ALA A 179 -26.01 -19.23 -13.15
N ARG A 180 -26.67 -19.38 -12.00
CA ARG A 180 -26.39 -18.59 -10.79
C ARG A 180 -25.13 -19.13 -10.13
N VAL A 181 -23.98 -18.60 -10.54
CA VAL A 181 -22.72 -18.66 -9.81
C VAL A 181 -22.33 -17.22 -9.50
N GLU A 182 -22.00 -16.94 -8.24
CA GLU A 182 -21.55 -15.61 -7.81
C GLU A 182 -20.30 -15.22 -8.59
N ARG A 183 -20.46 -14.23 -9.47
CA ARG A 183 -19.37 -13.70 -10.27
C ARG A 183 -18.72 -12.55 -9.52
N GLU A 184 -17.88 -12.88 -8.54
CA GLU A 184 -16.96 -11.90 -7.98
C GLU A 184 -16.08 -11.33 -9.12
N PRO A 185 -15.89 -10.02 -9.20
CA PRO A 185 -15.13 -9.40 -10.28
C PRO A 185 -13.65 -9.68 -10.08
N SER A 186 -13.12 -10.63 -10.85
CA SER A 186 -11.68 -10.94 -10.91
C SER A 186 -10.89 -9.65 -11.18
N THR A 187 -10.22 -9.12 -10.16
CA THR A 187 -9.45 -7.88 -10.26
C THR A 187 -8.18 -8.04 -11.10
N THR A 188 -7.79 -9.28 -11.40
CA THR A 188 -6.58 -9.59 -12.16
C THR A 188 -6.84 -10.57 -13.31
N SER A 189 -6.24 -10.28 -14.47
CA SER A 189 -6.21 -11.18 -15.63
C SER A 189 -5.05 -12.19 -15.56
N ALA A 190 -4.32 -12.23 -14.45
CA ALA A 190 -3.16 -13.07 -14.25
C ALA A 190 -3.55 -14.51 -13.88
N ALA A 191 -2.76 -15.47 -14.34
CA ALA A 191 -2.91 -16.88 -13.96
C ALA A 191 -2.70 -17.05 -12.45
N ILE A 192 -3.48 -17.92 -11.82
CA ILE A 192 -3.37 -18.24 -10.39
C ILE A 192 -2.04 -18.96 -10.12
N GLU A 193 -1.19 -18.36 -9.29
CA GLU A 193 0.04 -18.93 -8.76
C GLU A 193 -0.21 -19.39 -7.32
N ARG A 194 -0.25 -20.71 -7.11
CA ARG A 194 -0.33 -21.30 -5.77
C ARG A 194 1.04 -21.36 -5.12
N ARG A 195 1.13 -21.00 -3.84
CA ARG A 195 2.37 -21.02 -3.04
C ARG A 195 2.08 -21.60 -1.66
N HIS A 196 2.99 -22.43 -1.18
CA HIS A 196 2.94 -22.96 0.19
C HIS A 196 3.77 -22.10 1.17
N ASP A 197 4.80 -21.42 0.66
CA ASP A 197 5.69 -20.56 1.45
C ASP A 197 5.24 -19.08 1.42
N PRO A 198 5.20 -18.38 2.57
CA PRO A 198 4.86 -16.96 2.65
C PRO A 198 5.89 -16.09 1.94
N ILE A 199 5.46 -14.93 1.44
CA ILE A 199 6.36 -13.90 0.92
C ILE A 199 6.82 -13.02 2.09
N ILE A 200 8.08 -13.20 2.50
CA ILE A 200 8.69 -12.44 3.61
C ILE A 200 9.52 -11.29 3.05
N CYS A 201 9.27 -10.08 3.56
CA CYS A 201 10.10 -8.90 3.39
C CYS A 201 10.58 -8.38 4.74
N GLN A 202 11.88 -8.16 4.87
CA GLN A 202 12.57 -7.85 6.12
C GLN A 202 13.66 -6.80 5.91
N GLY A 203 13.87 -5.96 6.92
CA GLY A 203 14.81 -4.86 6.90
C GLY A 203 14.35 -3.70 6.01
N ALA A 204 15.20 -2.69 5.83
CA ALA A 204 14.97 -1.55 4.94
C ALA A 204 15.03 -1.95 3.44
N ARG A 205 14.13 -2.85 3.02
CA ARG A 205 13.97 -3.35 1.65
C ARG A 205 12.63 -2.92 1.09
N LEU A 206 12.61 -2.72 -0.22
CA LEU A 206 11.41 -2.40 -0.98
C LEU A 206 10.99 -3.64 -1.80
N LEU A 207 9.72 -4.05 -1.68
CA LEU A 207 9.12 -5.17 -2.40
C LEU A 207 7.88 -4.70 -3.17
N HIS A 208 7.77 -5.07 -4.45
CA HIS A 208 6.59 -4.82 -5.26
C HIS A 208 5.88 -6.12 -5.62
N ILE A 209 4.55 -6.11 -5.58
CA ILE A 209 3.66 -7.23 -5.91
C ILE A 209 2.62 -6.71 -6.90
N ASP A 210 3.03 -6.59 -8.17
CA ASP A 210 2.22 -5.97 -9.23
C ASP A 210 1.56 -7.00 -10.14
N ASN A 211 0.26 -6.83 -10.41
CA ASN A 211 -0.48 -7.61 -11.41
C ASN A 211 -0.44 -9.13 -11.20
N ARG A 212 -0.40 -9.60 -9.94
CA ARG A 212 -0.31 -11.03 -9.58
C ARG A 212 -1.65 -11.59 -9.10
N ASN A 213 -1.81 -12.91 -9.18
CA ASN A 213 -2.95 -13.64 -8.64
C ASN A 213 -2.40 -14.79 -7.80
N LEU A 214 -2.32 -14.61 -6.50
CA LEU A 214 -1.59 -15.45 -5.56
C LEU A 214 -2.55 -16.16 -4.60
N GLU A 215 -2.36 -17.45 -4.41
CA GLU A 215 -3.15 -18.28 -3.50
C GLU A 215 -2.21 -19.02 -2.54
N PHE A 216 -2.44 -18.87 -1.23
CA PHE A 216 -1.57 -19.36 -0.17
C PHE A 216 -2.29 -20.28 0.82
N ASP A 217 -1.67 -21.42 1.14
CA ASP A 217 -2.18 -22.38 2.12
C ASP A 217 -1.97 -21.97 3.60
N GLY A 218 -1.33 -20.82 3.84
CA GLY A 218 -1.10 -20.22 5.15
C GLY A 218 -1.17 -18.70 5.07
N ASP A 219 -0.27 -18.02 5.78
CA ASP A 219 -0.08 -16.56 5.66
C ASP A 219 0.52 -16.22 4.29
N ALA A 220 0.07 -15.13 3.67
CA ALA A 220 0.48 -14.79 2.30
C ALA A 220 1.69 -13.84 2.24
N VAL A 221 1.62 -12.69 2.91
CA VAL A 221 2.68 -11.68 2.90
C VAL A 221 3.01 -11.23 4.33
N THR A 222 4.30 -11.20 4.65
CA THR A 222 4.83 -10.76 5.95
C THR A 222 5.87 -9.67 5.75
N ALA A 223 5.62 -8.48 6.29
CA ALA A 223 6.49 -7.31 6.25
C ALA A 223 7.03 -7.00 7.65
N GLU A 224 8.35 -6.96 7.82
CA GLU A 224 9.00 -6.78 9.12
C GLU A 224 10.21 -5.81 9.03
N ASP A 225 10.64 -5.29 10.17
CA ASP A 225 11.89 -4.52 10.36
C ASP A 225 12.10 -3.32 9.41
N GLY A 226 11.06 -2.52 9.17
CA GLY A 226 11.14 -1.34 8.31
C GLY A 226 11.03 -1.63 6.82
N CYS A 227 10.58 -2.82 6.42
CA CYS A 227 10.29 -3.10 5.01
C CYS A 227 9.18 -2.19 4.47
N GLU A 228 9.30 -1.81 3.20
CA GLU A 228 8.28 -1.15 2.42
C GLU A 228 7.72 -2.13 1.36
N ILE A 229 6.40 -2.36 1.34
CA ILE A 229 5.73 -3.21 0.36
C ILE A 229 4.71 -2.40 -0.44
N HIS A 230 4.73 -2.53 -1.76
CA HIS A 230 3.70 -2.03 -2.67
C HIS A 230 2.95 -3.20 -3.31
N ILE A 231 1.62 -3.23 -3.18
CA ILE A 231 0.75 -4.27 -3.71
C ILE A 231 -0.27 -3.60 -4.64
N THR A 232 -0.06 -3.74 -5.95
CA THR A 232 -0.79 -2.96 -6.96
C THR A 232 -1.44 -3.86 -8.01
N ASN A 233 -2.73 -3.66 -8.29
CA ASN A 233 -3.49 -4.48 -9.25
C ASN A 233 -3.39 -5.99 -8.98
N SER A 234 -3.31 -6.42 -7.72
CA SER A 234 -3.04 -7.81 -7.34
C SER A 234 -4.23 -8.45 -6.62
N HIS A 235 -4.36 -9.77 -6.75
CA HIS A 235 -5.27 -10.60 -5.98
C HIS A 235 -4.45 -11.53 -5.10
N ILE A 236 -4.71 -11.53 -3.79
CA ILE A 236 -4.02 -12.34 -2.79
C ILE A 236 -5.09 -13.03 -1.95
N SER A 237 -5.11 -14.35 -1.95
CA SER A 237 -6.02 -15.18 -1.14
C SER A 237 -5.20 -16.06 -0.21
N ALA A 238 -5.46 -15.98 1.10
CA ALA A 238 -4.70 -16.63 2.15
C ALA A 238 -5.59 -17.46 3.08
N ARG A 239 -5.15 -18.67 3.42
CA ARG A 239 -5.76 -19.50 4.49
C ARG A 239 -5.42 -19.02 5.91
N GLY A 240 -4.38 -18.21 6.05
CA GLY A 240 -4.00 -17.56 7.30
C GLY A 240 -4.38 -16.08 7.28
N VAL A 241 -3.38 -15.23 7.47
CA VAL A 241 -3.46 -13.77 7.33
C VAL A 241 -3.08 -13.35 5.90
N GLY A 242 -3.85 -12.43 5.31
CA GLY A 242 -3.58 -11.88 3.98
C GLY A 242 -2.30 -11.05 3.93
N VAL A 243 -2.20 -10.02 4.77
CA VAL A 243 -0.98 -9.21 4.94
C VAL A 243 -0.69 -8.96 6.41
N THR A 244 0.46 -9.41 6.88
CA THR A 244 1.01 -9.11 8.21
C THR A 244 2.07 -8.02 8.09
N ALA A 245 1.95 -6.94 8.87
CA ALA A 245 2.89 -5.82 8.87
C ALA A 245 3.36 -5.48 10.29
N ARG A 246 4.66 -5.62 10.56
CA ARG A 246 5.29 -5.28 11.86
C ARG A 246 6.38 -4.23 11.66
N SER A 247 6.19 -3.04 12.22
CA SER A 247 7.14 -1.91 12.04
C SER A 247 7.49 -1.65 10.57
N ALA A 248 6.52 -1.84 9.67
CA ALA A 248 6.69 -1.84 8.21
C ALA A 248 5.71 -0.87 7.55
N GLN A 249 6.02 -0.43 6.32
CA GLN A 249 5.15 0.42 5.51
C GLN A 249 4.53 -0.43 4.39
N VAL A 250 3.21 -0.40 4.24
CA VAL A 250 2.51 -1.19 3.23
C VAL A 250 1.53 -0.32 2.45
N HIS A 251 1.69 -0.28 1.13
CA HIS A 251 0.80 0.39 0.19
C HIS A 251 0.00 -0.66 -0.59
N ILE A 252 -1.33 -0.54 -0.57
CA ILE A 252 -2.27 -1.48 -1.21
C ILE A 252 -3.19 -0.71 -2.15
N GLU A 253 -3.03 -0.88 -3.45
CA GLU A 253 -3.74 -0.12 -4.47
C GLU A 253 -4.45 -1.02 -5.48
N ASN A 254 -5.74 -0.75 -5.73
CA ASN A 254 -6.59 -1.49 -6.69
C ASN A 254 -6.46 -3.03 -6.58
N SER A 255 -6.31 -3.53 -5.35
CA SER A 255 -6.00 -4.93 -5.07
C SER A 255 -7.11 -5.59 -4.26
N GLN A 256 -7.18 -6.92 -4.28
CA GLN A 256 -8.11 -7.70 -3.48
C GLN A 256 -7.32 -8.63 -2.56
N ILE A 257 -7.48 -8.45 -1.25
CA ILE A 257 -6.78 -9.18 -0.20
C ILE A 257 -7.81 -9.96 0.61
N GLU A 258 -7.68 -11.28 0.61
CA GLU A 258 -8.52 -12.20 1.36
C GLU A 258 -7.68 -12.99 2.36
N GLY A 259 -8.15 -13.11 3.60
CA GLY A 259 -7.53 -13.95 4.61
C GLY A 259 -8.56 -14.58 5.53
N ASP A 260 -8.58 -15.92 5.61
CA ASP A 260 -9.52 -16.68 6.43
C ASP A 260 -9.42 -16.30 7.94
N SER A 261 -8.23 -15.90 8.42
CA SER A 261 -8.01 -15.44 9.81
C SER A 261 -8.09 -13.92 9.98
N ALA A 262 -7.49 -13.18 9.04
CA ALA A 262 -7.51 -11.72 8.95
C ALA A 262 -7.09 -11.28 7.54
N SER A 263 -7.71 -10.25 6.98
CA SER A 263 -7.27 -9.65 5.70
C SER A 263 -5.96 -8.86 5.89
N ILE A 264 -5.86 -8.11 6.99
CA ILE A 264 -4.70 -7.33 7.41
C ILE A 264 -4.47 -7.52 8.91
N ASP A 265 -3.22 -7.69 9.31
CA ASP A 265 -2.75 -7.64 10.69
C ASP A 265 -1.57 -6.67 10.80
N ALA A 266 -1.76 -5.53 11.47
CA ALA A 266 -0.76 -4.48 11.64
C ALA A 266 -0.35 -4.31 13.11
N SER A 267 0.95 -4.30 13.39
CA SER A 267 1.53 -4.14 14.74
C SER A 267 2.84 -3.33 14.75
N ASP A 268 3.37 -3.05 15.94
CA ASP A 268 4.75 -2.58 16.16
C ASP A 268 5.15 -1.29 15.42
N GLY A 269 4.21 -0.36 15.24
CA GLY A 269 4.46 0.89 14.51
C GLY A 269 4.27 0.81 12.99
N ALA A 270 3.70 -0.29 12.48
CA ALA A 270 3.41 -0.43 11.06
C ALA A 270 2.41 0.62 10.56
N GLN A 271 2.61 1.08 9.32
CA GLN A 271 1.76 2.05 8.64
C GLN A 271 1.22 1.41 7.36
N VAL A 272 -0.10 1.27 7.26
CA VAL A 272 -0.77 0.65 6.11
C VAL A 272 -1.61 1.69 5.39
N TYR A 273 -1.38 1.86 4.10
CA TYR A 273 -2.11 2.74 3.20
C TYR A 273 -2.92 1.91 2.21
N ALA A 274 -4.22 2.12 2.14
CA ALA A 274 -5.10 1.39 1.23
C ALA A 274 -5.88 2.35 0.32
N ALA A 275 -5.92 2.09 -0.98
CA ALA A 275 -6.70 2.83 -1.96
C ALA A 275 -7.43 1.89 -2.93
N SER A 276 -8.71 2.17 -3.19
CA SER A 276 -9.54 1.49 -4.21
C SER A 276 -9.51 -0.06 -4.15
N SER A 277 -9.26 -0.62 -2.97
CA SER A 277 -8.99 -2.05 -2.77
C SER A 277 -10.15 -2.78 -2.09
N ARG A 278 -10.18 -4.11 -2.17
CA ARG A 278 -11.17 -4.96 -1.49
C ARG A 278 -10.50 -5.82 -0.44
N PHE A 279 -11.07 -5.83 0.75
CA PHE A 279 -10.59 -6.61 1.89
C PHE A 279 -11.69 -7.56 2.33
N LYS A 280 -11.36 -8.84 2.46
CA LYS A 280 -12.28 -9.90 2.85
C LYS A 280 -11.72 -10.65 4.05
N GLY A 281 -12.45 -10.61 5.15
CA GLY A 281 -11.97 -11.08 6.45
C GLY A 281 -11.46 -9.93 7.33
N MET A 282 -11.27 -10.25 8.62
CA MET A 282 -11.07 -9.27 9.69
C MET A 282 -9.84 -8.38 9.49
N ASN A 283 -9.98 -7.06 9.65
CA ASN A 283 -8.84 -6.16 9.77
C ASN A 283 -8.44 -6.06 11.26
N ARG A 284 -7.15 -6.20 11.56
CA ARG A 284 -6.57 -6.07 12.90
C ARG A 284 -5.47 -5.01 12.87
N THR A 285 -5.56 -4.07 13.80
CA THR A 285 -4.63 -2.95 13.95
C THR A 285 -4.37 -2.81 15.44
N PHE A 286 -3.14 -3.10 15.87
CA PHE A 286 -2.75 -3.10 17.28
C PHE A 286 -2.17 -1.75 17.70
N ASP A 287 -2.16 -1.49 19.01
CA ASP A 287 -1.68 -0.24 19.59
C ASP A 287 -0.27 0.12 19.05
N ASN A 288 -0.14 1.37 18.60
CA ASN A 288 0.99 1.98 17.86
C ASN A 288 1.03 1.79 16.33
N SER A 289 0.24 0.89 15.72
CA SER A 289 0.12 0.84 14.25
C SER A 289 -0.94 1.83 13.72
N SER A 290 -0.79 2.29 12.47
CA SER A 290 -1.74 3.19 11.81
C SER A 290 -2.27 2.61 10.51
N PHE A 291 -3.59 2.72 10.33
CA PHE A 291 -4.26 2.37 9.09
C PHE A 291 -4.82 3.63 8.42
N HIS A 292 -4.45 3.84 7.16
CA HIS A 292 -4.78 5.01 6.35
C HIS A 292 -5.64 4.59 5.15
N ASP A 293 -6.96 4.75 5.30
CA ASP A 293 -7.90 4.60 4.18
C ASP A 293 -7.82 5.86 3.29
N LEU A 294 -7.26 5.71 2.09
CA LEU A 294 -7.15 6.77 1.08
C LEU A 294 -8.39 6.88 0.18
N GLY A 295 -9.43 6.09 0.44
CA GLY A 295 -10.71 6.10 -0.24
C GLY A 295 -10.89 4.99 -1.29
N GLY A 296 -12.15 4.71 -1.59
CA GLY A 296 -12.57 3.71 -2.58
C GLY A 296 -12.47 2.25 -2.10
N ASN A 297 -12.08 2.02 -0.85
CA ASN A 297 -11.94 0.67 -0.31
C ASN A 297 -13.30 0.04 0.03
N VAL A 298 -13.39 -1.29 -0.10
CA VAL A 298 -14.55 -2.11 0.27
C VAL A 298 -14.13 -3.16 1.28
N TRP A 299 -14.90 -3.28 2.36
CA TRP A 299 -14.61 -4.14 3.51
C TRP A 299 -15.75 -5.16 3.69
N ASN A 300 -15.43 -6.46 3.63
CA ASN A 300 -16.37 -7.59 3.63
C ASN A 300 -16.03 -8.62 4.73
#